data_AF-A0A3M1Z2F1-F1
#
_entry.id   AF-A0A3M1Z2F1-F1
#
_cell.length_a   1.000
_cell.length_b   1.000
_cell.length_c   1.000
_cell.angle_alpha   90.00
_cell.angle_beta   90.00
_cell.angle_gamma   90.00
#
_symmetry.space_group_name_H-M   'P 1'
#
loop_
_entity.id
_entity.type
_entity.pdbx_description
1 polymer ?
#
loop_
_entity_poly.entity_id
_entity_poly.type
_entity_poly.pdbx_seq_one_letter_code
_entity_poly.pdbx_strand_id
1 'polypeptide(L)'
;LKYSPRKIFRLHQMKETMKISTFTLRTSFILVFGLFLTTGLWAQWGKKKKNSPPPYEGYCEGLSDSERPWIAVLSFLNRTGRRFSNNYSNMSKGMSDKFMGRLHRTDCFKIPENSSEALAAVNKYIQESTTGDIDLNMAISAGKRAGASYLVLPSITYYNEANMSGLMWKADVELNIRIFNTQTSRIVYSGEFKASSTKIQALDVPNPGSYYRSKAMAAAIEKILDEATYDIAKNKKDMPPIVVETDPPTPTADCEWLKNGVSPRVMVIVPETHIQQSVPDPAGETEMIKHFREAGFNIVDSNSIRNREIVKKAKGDIKKVIALGLEYGADIIVIGEAFSHEVGRGSSGLQVCRARVEAKAIRINNGQIIAADGKHASGQDASSLIAGKKALATAGGQLADYFIQRICEQGAADSPETVQTSEILILNIPNFMQVRKLEDFIKNLSMVKGVSKNVTSSGDEFVARFQVKHAGSMDTLMDAILRGQTSMKLELKNYGDGKTELAVTE
;
A
#
# COMPACT_ATOMS: atom_id res chain seq x y z
N LEU A 1 86.56 31.63 -1.29
CA LEU A 1 87.96 31.23 -1.52
C LEU A 1 88.80 31.68 -0.32
N LYS A 2 89.48 30.78 0.41
CA LYS A 2 90.59 31.04 1.39
C LYS A 2 90.27 32.03 2.55
N TYR A 3 90.81 31.97 3.77
CA TYR A 3 91.72 31.10 4.56
C TYR A 3 91.22 31.31 6.04
N SER A 4 90.94 30.32 6.91
CA SER A 4 91.85 29.50 7.75
C SER A 4 93.07 30.25 8.33
N PRO A 5 93.60 29.93 9.55
CA PRO A 5 93.45 28.65 10.28
C PRO A 5 93.47 28.66 11.85
N ARG A 6 93.22 27.47 12.47
CA ARG A 6 93.92 26.81 13.62
C ARG A 6 94.22 27.63 14.93
N LYS A 7 94.03 27.14 16.17
CA LYS A 7 94.64 25.98 16.94
C LYS A 7 94.07 26.09 18.42
N ILE A 8 94.16 25.19 19.41
CA ILE A 8 94.53 23.76 19.58
C ILE A 8 94.01 23.21 20.95
N PHE A 9 93.72 21.89 21.04
CA PHE A 9 93.53 21.06 22.28
C PHE A 9 92.42 21.45 23.29
N ARG A 10 92.10 20.68 24.36
CA ARG A 10 91.83 19.23 24.65
C ARG A 10 92.00 19.01 26.18
N LEU A 11 91.10 18.22 26.77
CA LEU A 11 91.25 17.44 28.04
C LEU A 11 91.47 18.18 29.39
N HIS A 12 90.46 18.13 30.27
CA HIS A 12 90.48 17.16 31.38
C HIS A 12 89.09 16.85 31.98
N GLN A 13 89.00 15.75 32.73
CA GLN A 13 87.89 15.41 33.64
C GLN A 13 88.25 15.75 35.09
N MET A 14 87.26 16.02 35.95
CA MET A 14 86.93 15.31 37.21
C MET A 14 85.74 16.02 37.92
N LYS A 15 84.81 15.35 38.63
CA LYS A 15 84.89 14.79 40.01
C LYS A 15 85.36 15.85 41.04
N GLU A 16 84.78 16.01 42.24
CA GLU A 16 83.76 15.22 42.97
C GLU A 16 83.18 16.01 44.17
N THR A 17 82.17 15.47 44.88
CA THR A 17 81.81 15.75 46.32
C THR A 17 81.34 17.17 46.73
N MET A 18 80.71 17.43 47.90
CA MET A 18 79.73 16.70 48.77
C MET A 18 79.28 17.63 49.93
N LYS A 19 78.15 17.32 50.60
CA LYS A 19 77.63 17.89 51.89
C LYS A 19 77.03 19.30 51.76
N ILE A 20 75.76 19.57 52.15
CA ILE A 20 75.01 19.32 53.40
C ILE A 20 75.39 20.31 54.51
N SER A 21 74.46 21.21 54.85
CA SER A 21 74.31 21.80 56.18
C SER A 21 72.85 21.68 56.62
N THR A 22 72.63 21.25 57.86
CA THR A 22 71.30 21.14 58.49
C THR A 22 71.07 22.34 59.40
N PHE A 23 69.87 22.92 59.37
CA PHE A 23 69.39 23.76 60.47
C PHE A 23 67.95 23.41 60.83
N THR A 24 67.70 23.17 62.12
CA THR A 24 66.42 22.69 62.64
C THR A 24 65.99 23.49 63.85
N LEU A 25 64.73 23.93 63.87
CA LEU A 25 64.03 24.38 65.08
C LEU A 25 62.55 23.98 64.97
N ARG A 26 61.93 23.64 66.11
CA ARG A 26 60.64 22.91 66.20
C ARG A 26 59.56 23.71 66.94
N THR A 27 58.35 23.67 66.39
CA THR A 27 57.01 23.84 67.02
C THR A 27 55.97 23.34 66.00
N SER A 28 54.87 22.64 66.30
CA SER A 28 54.50 21.74 67.42
C SER A 28 53.67 20.60 66.80
N PHE A 29 53.72 19.34 67.24
CA PHE A 29 53.09 18.77 68.46
C PHE A 29 51.61 19.18 68.70
N ILE A 30 50.64 18.27 68.84
CA ILE A 30 50.47 16.91 68.26
C ILE A 30 49.00 16.46 68.37
N LEU A 31 48.49 15.73 67.36
CA LEU A 31 47.29 14.86 67.35
C LEU A 31 47.28 14.22 65.93
N VAL A 32 47.55 12.93 65.66
CA VAL A 32 47.35 11.66 66.40
C VAL A 32 45.89 11.21 66.46
N PHE A 33 45.29 10.97 65.29
CA PHE A 33 44.62 9.70 64.89
C PHE A 33 44.13 9.86 63.43
N GLY A 34 44.18 8.80 62.60
CA GLY A 34 43.68 8.90 61.21
C GLY A 34 44.35 8.04 60.12
N LEU A 35 45.16 7.03 60.48
CA LEU A 35 45.67 6.04 59.51
C LEU A 35 44.70 4.84 59.44
N PHE A 36 44.50 4.28 58.25
CA PHE A 36 43.60 3.14 57.94
C PHE A 36 42.09 3.33 58.18
N LEU A 37 41.39 4.17 57.38
CA LEU A 37 39.94 3.97 57.13
C LEU A 37 39.34 4.64 55.86
N THR A 38 40.08 4.79 54.75
CA THR A 38 39.54 5.38 53.50
C THR A 38 39.60 4.50 52.25
N THR A 39 40.31 3.36 52.28
CA THR A 39 40.29 2.35 51.21
C THR A 39 38.94 1.67 51.02
N GLY A 40 38.00 1.83 51.96
CA GLY A 40 36.64 1.29 51.89
C GLY A 40 35.59 2.16 51.18
N LEU A 41 35.86 3.44 50.88
CA LEU A 41 34.81 4.38 50.43
C LEU A 41 34.82 4.76 48.94
N TRP A 42 35.91 4.50 48.21
CA TRP A 42 35.92 4.65 46.73
C TRP A 42 35.53 3.36 45.98
N ALA A 43 35.43 2.23 46.67
CA ALA A 43 35.09 0.94 46.08
C ALA A 43 33.58 0.70 45.83
N GLN A 44 32.69 1.61 46.25
CA GLN A 44 31.24 1.36 46.32
C GLN A 44 30.37 2.23 45.39
N TRP A 45 30.94 3.15 44.61
CA TRP A 45 30.24 3.83 43.49
C TRP A 45 30.42 3.13 42.13
N GLY A 46 31.01 1.93 42.11
CA GLY A 46 31.29 1.14 40.91
C GLY A 46 30.25 0.07 40.54
N LYS A 47 29.07 0.02 41.17
CA LYS A 47 28.04 -1.01 40.91
C LYS A 47 26.64 -0.43 40.76
N LYS A 48 25.87 -1.01 39.81
CA LYS A 48 24.48 -0.67 39.46
C LYS A 48 24.25 0.76 38.94
N LYS A 49 24.82 1.05 37.76
CA LYS A 49 23.88 1.39 36.68
C LYS A 49 23.02 0.14 36.47
N LYS A 50 21.75 0.17 36.87
CA LYS A 50 20.77 -0.76 36.29
C LYS A 50 20.77 -0.50 34.78
N ASN A 51 20.59 -1.53 33.97
CA ASN A 51 20.18 -1.34 32.58
C ASN A 51 18.72 -0.90 32.61
N SER A 52 18.49 0.40 32.87
CA SER A 52 17.22 1.03 32.54
C SER A 52 17.04 0.93 31.02
N PRO A 53 15.90 0.47 30.51
CA PRO A 53 15.62 0.51 29.09
C PRO A 53 15.78 1.95 28.57
N PRO A 54 16.25 2.16 27.32
CA PRO A 54 16.31 3.50 26.74
C PRO A 54 14.91 4.12 26.67
N PRO A 55 14.77 5.46 26.74
CA PRO A 55 13.50 6.13 27.05
C PRO A 55 12.40 5.99 25.98
N TYR A 56 12.69 5.35 24.85
CA TYR A 56 11.72 5.03 23.80
C TYR A 56 11.13 3.61 23.93
N GLU A 57 11.74 2.73 24.73
CA GLU A 57 11.34 1.32 24.81
C GLU A 57 10.09 1.17 25.68
N GLY A 58 9.04 0.54 25.13
CA GLY A 58 7.70 0.50 25.75
C GLY A 58 6.94 1.83 25.76
N TYR A 59 7.33 2.83 24.96
CA TYR A 59 6.72 4.18 25.01
C TYR A 59 5.20 4.20 24.73
N CYS A 60 4.71 3.29 23.90
CA CYS A 60 3.28 3.03 23.66
C CYS A 60 2.85 1.63 24.16
N GLU A 61 3.46 1.12 25.24
CA GLU A 61 3.03 -0.14 25.86
C GLU A 61 1.52 -0.11 26.18
N GLY A 62 0.79 -1.18 25.84
CA GLY A 62 -0.66 -1.27 25.95
C GLY A 62 -1.47 -0.67 24.80
N LEU A 63 -0.85 0.04 23.84
CA LEU A 63 -1.54 0.53 22.63
C LEU A 63 -2.00 -0.65 21.75
N SER A 64 -3.27 -0.64 21.29
CA SER A 64 -3.83 -1.77 20.53
C SER A 64 -3.29 -1.86 19.09
N ASP A 65 -3.36 -3.04 18.49
CA ASP A 65 -2.72 -3.29 17.19
C ASP A 65 -3.35 -2.49 16.03
N SER A 66 -4.66 -2.23 16.08
CA SER A 66 -5.36 -1.36 15.12
C SER A 66 -4.95 0.10 15.23
N GLU A 67 -4.43 0.55 16.37
CA GLU A 67 -3.95 1.91 16.58
C GLU A 67 -2.50 2.13 16.14
N ARG A 68 -1.74 1.06 15.87
CA ARG A 68 -0.32 1.09 15.47
C ARG A 68 -0.20 1.23 13.94
N PRO A 69 0.19 2.38 13.38
CA PRO A 69 0.44 2.51 11.94
C PRO A 69 1.60 1.62 11.47
N TRP A 70 1.54 1.17 10.21
CA TRP A 70 2.65 0.45 9.56
C TRP A 70 3.72 1.43 9.10
N ILE A 71 4.98 1.20 9.50
CA ILE A 71 6.12 2.06 9.20
C ILE A 71 7.24 1.27 8.53
N ALA A 72 7.92 1.87 7.55
CA ALA A 72 9.12 1.30 6.95
C ALA A 72 10.21 2.36 6.75
N VAL A 73 11.47 1.98 6.98
CA VAL A 73 12.66 2.85 6.92
C VAL A 73 13.48 2.53 5.67
N LEU A 74 13.81 3.56 4.91
CA LEU A 74 14.79 3.48 3.80
C LEU A 74 16.24 3.52 4.32
N SER A 75 17.18 3.11 3.47
CA SER A 75 18.62 3.29 3.68
C SER A 75 18.94 4.76 3.99
N PHE A 76 19.78 5.01 5.00
CA PHE A 76 20.26 6.35 5.33
C PHE A 76 20.94 6.99 4.11
N LEU A 77 20.39 8.13 3.66
CA LEU A 77 20.98 8.97 2.62
C LEU A 77 22.25 9.68 3.13
N ASN A 78 23.26 9.78 2.27
CA ASN A 78 24.39 10.67 2.50
C ASN A 78 24.12 12.03 1.83
N ARG A 79 23.90 13.10 2.62
CA ARG A 79 23.74 14.48 2.14
C ARG A 79 24.90 15.40 2.55
N THR A 80 26.01 14.82 3.01
CA THR A 80 27.16 15.55 3.58
C THR A 80 28.11 16.15 2.55
N GLY A 81 27.90 15.87 1.26
CA GLY A 81 28.82 16.22 0.16
C GLY A 81 30.18 15.51 0.21
N ARG A 82 30.41 14.60 1.17
CA ARG A 82 31.70 13.93 1.42
C ARG A 82 31.55 12.40 1.33
N ARG A 83 32.61 11.71 0.89
CA ARG A 83 32.68 10.25 0.97
C ARG A 83 32.88 9.82 2.43
N PHE A 84 31.80 9.38 3.06
CA PHE A 84 31.72 9.02 4.47
C PHE A 84 32.63 7.83 4.83
N SER A 85 32.51 6.73 4.07
CA SER A 85 33.26 5.48 4.24
C SER A 85 33.24 4.70 2.93
N ASN A 86 34.28 3.89 2.69
CA ASN A 86 34.29 2.95 1.56
C ASN A 86 33.19 1.89 1.69
N ASN A 87 32.70 1.64 2.92
CA ASN A 87 31.62 0.70 3.24
C ASN A 87 30.30 1.43 3.63
N TYR A 88 30.05 2.63 3.09
CA TYR A 88 28.87 3.43 3.48
C TYR A 88 27.53 2.69 3.24
N SER A 89 27.39 1.91 2.17
CA SER A 89 26.19 1.11 1.89
C SER A 89 25.87 0.13 3.03
N ASN A 90 26.87 -0.60 3.51
CA ASN A 90 26.75 -1.54 4.62
C ASN A 90 26.45 -0.83 5.96
N MET A 91 27.07 0.33 6.20
CA MET A 91 26.75 1.16 7.37
C MET A 91 25.32 1.70 7.33
N SER A 92 24.90 2.24 6.18
CA SER A 92 23.58 2.81 5.94
C SER A 92 22.48 1.75 6.14
N LYS A 93 22.66 0.54 5.59
CA LYS A 93 21.78 -0.60 5.86
C LYS A 93 21.75 -0.96 7.35
N GLY A 94 22.91 -1.17 7.98
CA GLY A 94 22.98 -1.53 9.40
C GLY A 94 22.38 -0.47 10.35
N MET A 95 22.40 0.80 9.96
CA MET A 95 21.69 1.87 10.67
C MET A 95 20.18 1.79 10.47
N SER A 96 19.68 1.53 9.25
CA SER A 96 18.25 1.31 8.99
C SER A 96 17.71 0.08 9.72
N ASP A 97 18.42 -1.05 9.69
CA ASP A 97 18.05 -2.28 10.39
C ASP A 97 17.95 -2.05 11.91
N LYS A 98 18.94 -1.35 12.49
CA LYS A 98 18.89 -0.91 13.89
C LYS A 98 17.70 0.02 14.16
N PHE A 99 17.49 1.02 13.32
CA PHE A 99 16.47 2.05 13.53
C PHE A 99 15.05 1.48 13.42
N MET A 100 14.81 0.53 12.51
CA MET A 100 13.60 -0.29 12.48
C MET A 100 13.42 -1.06 13.80
N GLY A 101 14.44 -1.81 14.24
CA GLY A 101 14.37 -2.54 15.51
C GLY A 101 14.14 -1.64 16.73
N ARG A 102 14.59 -0.37 16.68
CA ARG A 102 14.34 0.65 17.71
C ARG A 102 12.89 1.15 17.67
N LEU A 103 12.38 1.51 16.49
CA LEU A 103 10.98 1.92 16.27
C LEU A 103 9.99 0.82 16.68
N HIS A 104 10.30 -0.45 16.41
CA HIS A 104 9.45 -1.58 16.84
C HIS A 104 9.31 -1.66 18.37
N ARG A 105 10.43 -1.55 19.09
CA ARG A 105 10.45 -1.59 20.57
C ARG A 105 9.79 -0.38 21.24
N THR A 106 9.28 0.58 20.48
CA THR A 106 8.43 1.65 21.05
C THR A 106 7.00 1.21 21.31
N ASP A 107 6.56 0.07 20.76
CA ASP A 107 5.16 -0.36 20.68
C ASP A 107 4.22 0.60 19.90
N CYS A 108 4.73 1.73 19.41
CA CYS A 108 3.94 2.74 18.71
C CYS A 108 3.66 2.41 17.23
N PHE A 109 4.43 1.48 16.63
CA PHE A 109 4.46 1.22 15.19
C PHE A 109 4.56 -0.28 14.85
N LYS A 110 3.98 -0.68 13.72
CA LYS A 110 4.16 -2.00 13.11
C LYS A 110 5.20 -1.98 11.98
N ILE A 111 5.95 -3.07 11.81
CA ILE A 111 6.90 -3.27 10.71
C ILE A 111 6.33 -4.29 9.73
N PRO A 112 6.19 -3.98 8.43
CA PRO A 112 5.79 -4.97 7.43
C PRO A 112 6.89 -5.99 7.15
N GLU A 113 6.53 -7.28 7.12
CA GLU A 113 7.47 -8.40 6.94
C GLU A 113 8.26 -8.28 5.62
N ASN A 114 7.57 -7.94 4.53
CA ASN A 114 8.13 -7.85 3.18
C ASN A 114 8.83 -6.50 2.89
N SER A 115 9.02 -5.63 3.88
CA SER A 115 9.58 -4.29 3.63
C SER A 115 11.02 -4.31 3.09
N SER A 116 11.80 -5.35 3.41
CA SER A 116 13.19 -5.48 2.96
C SER A 116 13.30 -5.67 1.44
N GLU A 117 12.46 -6.54 0.86
CA GLU A 117 12.41 -6.80 -0.58
C GLU A 117 11.71 -5.67 -1.35
N ALA A 118 10.55 -5.22 -0.89
CA ALA A 118 9.76 -4.20 -1.59
C ALA A 118 10.50 -2.85 -1.73
N LEU A 119 11.38 -2.53 -0.76
CA LEU A 119 12.27 -1.35 -0.79
C LEU A 119 13.63 -1.61 -1.46
N ALA A 120 13.99 -2.86 -1.80
CA ALA A 120 15.35 -3.22 -2.25
C ALA A 120 15.82 -2.41 -3.48
N ALA A 121 14.94 -2.17 -4.45
CA ALA A 121 15.27 -1.36 -5.63
C ALA A 121 15.56 0.13 -5.30
N VAL A 122 14.86 0.70 -4.31
CA VAL A 122 15.08 2.08 -3.85
C VAL A 122 16.32 2.15 -2.97
N ASN A 123 16.52 1.16 -2.09
CA ASN A 123 17.74 1.01 -1.28
C ASN A 123 18.99 0.86 -2.15
N LYS A 124 18.93 0.11 -3.25
CA LYS A 124 20.01 0.02 -4.24
C LYS A 124 20.28 1.40 -4.87
N TYR A 125 19.25 2.10 -5.34
CA TYR A 125 19.40 3.44 -5.91
C TYR A 125 20.01 4.45 -4.90
N ILE A 126 19.62 4.38 -3.62
CA ILE A 126 20.22 5.19 -2.53
C ILE A 126 21.72 4.92 -2.37
N GLN A 127 22.16 3.67 -2.55
CA GLN A 127 23.56 3.26 -2.41
C GLN A 127 24.41 3.60 -3.65
N GLU A 128 23.79 3.69 -4.82
CA GLU A 128 24.44 4.03 -6.10
C GLU A 128 24.38 5.54 -6.42
N SER A 129 23.45 6.29 -5.82
CA SER A 129 23.26 7.74 -6.00
C SER A 129 24.44 8.55 -5.41
N THR A 130 25.16 9.26 -6.28
CA THR A 130 26.26 10.15 -5.89
C THR A 130 25.78 11.52 -5.40
N THR A 131 24.54 11.92 -5.70
CA THR A 131 23.96 13.21 -5.27
C THR A 131 23.22 13.14 -3.93
N GLY A 132 22.79 11.93 -3.51
CA GLY A 132 21.94 11.79 -2.32
C GLY A 132 20.48 12.23 -2.53
N ASP A 133 20.06 12.38 -3.78
CA ASP A 133 18.65 12.54 -4.16
C ASP A 133 18.00 11.19 -4.49
N ILE A 134 16.66 11.15 -4.43
CA ILE A 134 15.79 10.01 -4.76
C ILE A 134 14.56 10.56 -5.48
N ASP A 135 14.06 9.84 -6.49
CA ASP A 135 12.69 9.99 -6.94
C ASP A 135 11.73 9.63 -5.79
N LEU A 136 11.10 10.65 -5.21
CA LEU A 136 10.16 10.52 -4.11
C LEU A 136 8.93 9.67 -4.49
N ASN A 137 8.50 9.68 -5.75
CA ASN A 137 7.39 8.86 -6.22
C ASN A 137 7.78 7.39 -6.30
N MET A 138 9.01 7.08 -6.76
CA MET A 138 9.58 5.73 -6.72
C MET A 138 9.68 5.22 -5.27
N ALA A 139 10.17 6.07 -4.36
CA ALA A 139 10.28 5.77 -2.93
C ALA A 139 8.92 5.46 -2.29
N ILE A 140 7.94 6.36 -2.46
CA ILE A 140 6.59 6.20 -1.92
C ILE A 140 5.88 4.98 -2.52
N SER A 141 6.05 4.73 -3.83
CA SER A 141 5.50 3.54 -4.48
C SER A 141 6.11 2.24 -3.93
N ALA A 142 7.39 2.25 -3.54
CA ALA A 142 8.01 1.14 -2.84
C ALA A 142 7.48 0.99 -1.41
N GLY A 143 7.25 2.10 -0.69
CA GLY A 143 6.55 2.11 0.60
C GLY A 143 5.15 1.49 0.54
N LYS A 144 4.35 1.83 -0.48
CA LYS A 144 3.03 1.20 -0.71
C LYS A 144 3.15 -0.31 -0.95
N ARG A 145 4.05 -0.75 -1.84
CA ARG A 145 4.31 -2.19 -2.08
C ARG A 145 4.86 -2.92 -0.85
N ALA A 146 5.54 -2.21 0.04
CA ALA A 146 5.99 -2.73 1.32
C ALA A 146 4.86 -2.85 2.36
N GLY A 147 3.61 -2.46 2.06
CA GLY A 147 2.52 -2.43 3.05
C GLY A 147 2.65 -1.31 4.09
N ALA A 148 3.52 -0.32 3.87
CA ALA A 148 3.77 0.74 4.83
C ALA A 148 2.77 1.90 4.66
N SER A 149 2.08 2.26 5.75
CA SER A 149 1.30 3.50 5.88
C SER A 149 2.22 4.73 5.84
N TYR A 150 3.41 4.62 6.42
CA TYR A 150 4.40 5.69 6.52
C TYR A 150 5.79 5.23 6.08
N LEU A 151 6.44 6.06 5.27
CA LEU A 151 7.79 5.83 4.78
C LEU A 151 8.76 6.83 5.42
N VAL A 152 9.71 6.31 6.19
CA VAL A 152 10.75 7.08 6.86
C VAL A 152 11.95 7.19 5.94
N LEU A 153 12.34 8.42 5.64
CA LEU A 153 13.51 8.77 4.85
C LEU A 153 14.56 9.47 5.73
N PRO A 154 15.48 8.72 6.35
CA PRO A 154 16.56 9.30 7.13
C PRO A 154 17.72 9.76 6.22
N SER A 155 18.35 10.88 6.58
CA SER A 155 19.47 11.46 5.83
C SER A 155 20.52 12.07 6.77
N ILE A 156 21.76 11.60 6.66
CA ILE A 156 22.90 12.21 7.35
C ILE A 156 23.26 13.49 6.62
N THR A 157 23.09 14.63 7.27
CA THR A 157 23.34 15.97 6.70
C THR A 157 24.76 16.44 6.98
N TYR A 158 25.30 16.12 8.16
CA TYR A 158 26.67 16.44 8.56
C TYR A 158 27.28 15.27 9.33
N TYR A 159 28.58 15.07 9.14
CA TYR A 159 29.40 14.30 10.07
C TYR A 159 30.81 14.89 10.12
N ASN A 160 31.45 14.74 11.27
CA ASN A 160 32.85 15.07 11.49
C ASN A 160 33.44 14.09 12.51
N GLU A 161 34.70 13.69 12.31
CA GLU A 161 35.40 12.77 13.19
C GLU A 161 36.86 13.21 13.29
N ALA A 162 37.32 13.46 14.52
CA ALA A 162 38.64 14.01 14.80
C ALA A 162 39.33 13.20 15.90
N ASN A 163 40.58 12.82 15.66
CA ASN A 163 41.46 12.34 16.72
C ASN A 163 41.94 13.56 17.53
N MET A 164 41.59 13.61 18.81
CA MET A 164 41.96 14.71 19.70
C MET A 164 43.33 14.49 20.37
N SER A 165 43.70 13.22 20.62
CA SER A 165 44.98 12.84 21.21
C SER A 165 45.18 11.32 21.15
N GLY A 166 45.85 10.82 20.12
CA GLY A 166 46.27 9.42 19.94
C GLY A 166 45.14 8.38 20.04
N LEU A 167 44.80 8.02 21.28
CA LEU A 167 43.73 7.08 21.65
C LEU A 167 42.35 7.74 21.79
N MET A 168 42.25 9.08 21.88
CA MET A 168 40.99 9.79 22.12
C MET A 168 40.41 10.39 20.84
N TRP A 169 39.17 10.02 20.53
CA TRP A 169 38.44 10.47 19.34
C TRP A 169 37.18 11.24 19.74
N LYS A 170 36.84 12.28 18.97
CA LYS A 170 35.56 12.98 18.99
C LYS A 170 34.85 12.77 17.66
N ALA A 171 33.55 12.53 17.71
CA ALA A 171 32.67 12.53 16.56
C ALA A 171 31.47 13.45 16.79
N ASP A 172 31.05 14.13 15.73
CA ASP A 172 29.89 15.01 15.66
C ASP A 172 29.04 14.59 14.45
N VAL A 173 27.73 14.46 14.62
CA VAL A 173 26.81 13.89 13.62
C VAL A 173 25.50 14.67 13.62
N GLU A 174 24.96 14.93 12.43
CA GLU A 174 23.63 15.52 12.25
C GLU A 174 22.79 14.65 11.30
N LEU A 175 21.52 14.50 11.65
CA LEU A 175 20.55 13.62 11.00
C LEU A 175 19.24 14.37 10.80
N ASN A 176 18.82 14.53 9.54
CA ASN A 176 17.48 14.96 9.17
C ASN A 176 16.63 13.73 8.81
N ILE A 177 15.46 13.61 9.43
CA ILE A 177 14.49 12.53 9.15
C ILE A 177 13.20 13.17 8.65
N ARG A 178 12.69 12.68 7.52
CA ARG A 178 11.36 13.03 7.01
C ARG A 178 10.50 11.78 6.92
N ILE A 179 9.27 11.85 7.39
CA ILE A 179 8.30 10.75 7.31
C ILE A 179 7.17 11.18 6.39
N PHE A 180 6.93 10.38 5.36
CA PHE A 180 5.90 10.60 4.36
C PHE A 180 4.70 9.69 4.61
N ASN A 181 3.49 10.24 4.61
CA ASN A 181 2.27 9.46 4.46
C ASN A 181 2.26 8.89 3.03
N THR A 182 2.25 7.55 2.89
CA THR A 182 2.45 6.94 1.57
C THR A 182 1.26 7.16 0.63
N GLN A 183 0.05 7.36 1.16
CA GLN A 183 -1.14 7.55 0.33
C GLN A 183 -1.23 8.96 -0.27
N THR A 184 -0.94 10.00 0.51
CA THR A 184 -1.06 11.42 0.11
C THR A 184 0.24 12.04 -0.40
N SER A 185 1.36 11.33 -0.30
CA SER A 185 2.72 11.81 -0.60
C SER A 185 3.19 13.03 0.20
N ARG A 186 2.50 13.40 1.27
CA ARG A 186 2.84 14.54 2.13
C ARG A 186 3.81 14.13 3.25
N ILE A 187 4.74 15.02 3.58
CA ILE A 187 5.52 14.94 4.82
C ILE A 187 4.54 15.17 5.98
N VAL A 188 4.48 14.24 6.93
CA VAL A 188 3.70 14.36 8.17
C VAL A 188 4.57 14.70 9.38
N TYR A 189 5.85 14.35 9.32
CA TYR A 189 6.83 14.64 10.36
C TYR A 189 8.19 14.94 9.73
N SER A 190 8.90 15.93 10.26
CA SER A 190 10.28 16.24 9.93
C SER A 190 11.04 16.61 11.20
N GLY A 191 12.15 15.93 11.48
CA GLY A 191 12.97 16.14 12.67
C GLY A 191 14.44 16.28 12.32
N GLU A 192 15.14 17.14 13.06
CA GLU A 192 16.60 17.31 12.96
C GLU A 192 17.27 17.04 14.31
N PHE A 193 18.27 16.17 14.27
CA PHE A 193 18.96 15.65 15.44
C PHE A 193 20.46 15.93 15.32
N LYS A 194 21.12 16.20 16.46
CA LYS A 194 22.54 16.55 16.51
C LYS A 194 23.21 15.88 17.72
N ALA A 195 24.16 14.99 17.46
CA ALA A 195 24.83 14.20 18.49
C ALA A 195 26.36 14.32 18.41
N SER A 196 26.96 14.67 19.55
CA SER A 196 28.41 14.65 19.75
C SER A 196 28.81 13.58 20.76
N SER A 197 29.97 12.97 20.57
CA SER A 197 30.52 11.92 21.44
C SER A 197 32.04 11.97 21.45
N THR A 198 32.64 11.87 22.63
CA THR A 198 34.10 11.69 22.80
C THR A 198 34.35 10.36 23.49
N LYS A 199 35.23 9.52 22.93
CA LYS A 199 35.56 8.18 23.46
C LYS A 199 37.03 7.85 23.30
N ILE A 200 37.53 7.01 24.20
CA ILE A 200 38.86 6.40 24.12
C ILE A 200 38.75 5.08 23.33
N GLN A 201 39.64 4.92 22.35
CA GLN A 201 39.81 3.75 21.50
C GLN A 201 41.21 3.19 21.74
N ALA A 202 41.30 2.17 22.59
CA ALA A 202 42.52 1.41 22.80
C ALA A 202 42.85 0.56 21.56
N LEU A 203 44.14 0.43 21.26
CA LEU A 203 44.69 -0.18 20.04
C LEU A 203 44.16 -1.60 19.76
N ASP A 204 44.06 -2.45 20.78
CA ASP A 204 43.67 -3.87 20.65
C ASP A 204 42.17 -4.15 20.74
N VAL A 205 41.30 -3.14 20.87
CA VAL A 205 39.85 -3.40 21.02
C VAL A 205 39.11 -3.15 19.70
N PRO A 206 38.51 -4.19 19.08
CA PRO A 206 37.76 -4.05 17.84
C PRO A 206 36.70 -2.94 17.90
N ASN A 207 36.42 -2.32 16.75
CA ASN A 207 35.31 -1.37 16.66
C ASN A 207 33.97 -2.09 16.87
N PRO A 208 33.03 -1.48 17.60
CA PRO A 208 31.69 -2.03 17.80
C PRO A 208 30.89 -1.92 16.50
N GLY A 209 31.04 -2.95 15.65
CA GLY A 209 30.56 -2.99 14.27
C GLY A 209 31.65 -2.60 13.26
N SER A 210 31.79 -3.39 12.20
CA SER A 210 32.77 -3.21 11.10
C SER A 210 32.47 -2.00 10.19
N TYR A 211 31.46 -1.21 10.52
CA TYR A 211 30.95 -0.10 9.71
C TYR A 211 31.51 1.27 10.12
N TYR A 212 31.91 1.43 11.38
CA TYR A 212 32.34 2.71 11.96
C TYR A 212 33.87 2.80 12.07
N ARG A 213 34.40 4.03 12.02
CA ARG A 213 35.84 4.33 12.15
C ARG A 213 36.31 4.40 13.60
N SER A 214 35.50 4.96 14.51
CA SER A 214 35.81 5.00 15.93
C SER A 214 34.62 4.62 16.82
N LYS A 215 34.94 4.30 18.07
CA LYS A 215 33.96 4.15 19.17
C LYS A 215 33.21 5.46 19.46
N ALA A 216 33.82 6.61 19.16
CA ALA A 216 33.18 7.92 19.32
C ALA A 216 32.02 8.05 18.33
N MET A 217 32.29 7.77 17.05
CA MET A 217 31.32 7.78 15.96
C MET A 217 30.16 6.80 16.19
N ALA A 218 30.47 5.57 16.60
CA ALA A 218 29.45 4.57 16.95
C ALA A 218 28.53 5.07 18.09
N ALA A 219 29.09 5.63 19.16
CA ALA A 219 28.31 6.14 20.28
C ALA A 219 27.53 7.44 19.96
N ALA A 220 28.00 8.26 19.01
CA ALA A 220 27.21 9.39 18.49
C ALA A 220 25.98 8.89 17.70
N ILE A 221 26.14 7.83 16.90
CA ILE A 221 25.02 7.24 16.15
C ILE A 221 24.02 6.53 17.07
N GLU A 222 24.45 5.72 18.05
CA GLU A 222 23.48 5.13 18.98
C GLU A 222 22.67 6.21 19.71
N LYS A 223 23.34 7.30 20.15
CA LYS A 223 22.68 8.45 20.76
C LYS A 223 21.68 9.13 19.81
N ILE A 224 22.09 9.46 18.57
CA ILE A 224 21.22 10.19 17.63
C ILE A 224 20.00 9.35 17.23
N LEU A 225 20.15 8.02 17.20
CA LEU A 225 19.05 7.09 16.99
C LEU A 225 18.17 6.92 18.25
N ASP A 226 18.71 7.03 19.47
CA ASP A 226 17.90 7.04 20.70
C ASP A 226 16.98 8.27 20.73
N GLU A 227 17.56 9.45 20.47
CA GLU A 227 16.84 10.74 20.44
C GLU A 227 15.80 10.77 19.32
N ALA A 228 16.14 10.29 18.12
CA ALA A 228 15.23 10.19 16.99
C ALA A 228 14.07 9.21 17.21
N THR A 229 14.33 8.02 17.75
CA THR A 229 13.26 7.05 18.04
C THR A 229 12.29 7.61 19.09
N TYR A 230 12.80 8.28 20.12
CA TYR A 230 11.98 8.88 21.18
C TYR A 230 11.08 10.02 20.66
N ASP A 231 11.61 10.94 19.85
CA ASP A 231 10.80 12.05 19.34
C ASP A 231 9.77 11.60 18.29
N ILE A 232 10.08 10.58 17.47
CA ILE A 232 9.11 9.98 16.54
C ILE A 232 7.97 9.28 17.31
N ALA A 233 8.27 8.55 18.38
CA ALA A 233 7.27 7.93 19.25
C ALA A 233 6.36 8.98 19.93
N LYS A 234 6.96 10.04 20.48
CA LYS A 234 6.25 11.19 21.08
C LYS A 234 5.31 11.89 20.09
N ASN A 235 5.68 11.97 18.81
CA ASN A 235 4.86 12.56 17.76
C ASN A 235 3.99 11.54 16.98
N LYS A 236 3.76 10.34 17.52
CA LYS A 236 2.87 9.31 16.92
C LYS A 236 1.47 9.83 16.58
N LYS A 237 0.96 10.82 17.31
CA LYS A 237 -0.31 11.53 17.00
C LYS A 237 -0.39 12.11 15.58
N ASP A 238 0.73 12.52 15.00
CA ASP A 238 0.81 13.09 13.64
C ASP A 238 0.95 11.99 12.56
N MET A 239 1.11 10.74 13.01
CA MET A 239 1.04 9.51 12.24
C MET A 239 -0.11 8.63 12.79
N PRO A 240 -1.39 9.06 12.64
CA PRO A 240 -2.52 8.20 12.98
C PRO A 240 -2.42 6.85 12.24
N PRO A 241 -3.03 5.76 12.75
CA PRO A 241 -3.22 4.58 11.93
C PRO A 241 -3.93 5.00 10.64
N ILE A 242 -3.24 4.89 9.50
CA ILE A 242 -3.96 4.95 8.23
C ILE A 242 -4.80 3.69 8.24
N VAL A 243 -6.12 3.87 8.37
CA VAL A 243 -7.07 2.90 7.85
C VAL A 243 -6.81 2.85 6.35
N VAL A 244 -5.85 2.00 5.99
CA VAL A 244 -5.94 1.26 4.75
C VAL A 244 -7.27 0.54 4.91
N GLU A 245 -8.21 0.86 4.02
CA GLU A 245 -9.35 -0.01 3.79
C GLU A 245 -8.73 -1.35 3.36
N THR A 246 -8.52 -2.24 4.33
CA THR A 246 -8.24 -3.66 4.08
C THR A 246 -9.35 -4.11 3.15
N ASP A 247 -8.99 -4.53 1.94
CA ASP A 247 -9.87 -4.46 0.76
C ASP A 247 -11.30 -4.90 1.12
N PRO A 248 -12.29 -3.99 0.94
CA PRO A 248 -13.47 -3.85 1.79
C PRO A 248 -14.11 -5.21 2.08
N PRO A 249 -14.25 -5.54 3.39
CA PRO A 249 -13.98 -6.86 3.97
C PRO A 249 -14.50 -7.99 3.09
N THR A 250 -13.60 -8.54 2.26
CA THR A 250 -13.84 -9.48 1.13
C THR A 250 -15.32 -9.54 0.70
N PRO A 251 -15.74 -8.89 -0.40
CA PRO A 251 -17.14 -8.49 -0.64
C PRO A 251 -18.21 -9.61 -0.68
N THR A 252 -17.81 -10.87 -0.52
CA THR A 252 -18.67 -11.98 -0.13
C THR A 252 -19.39 -11.80 1.21
N ALA A 253 -18.79 -11.09 2.18
CA ALA A 253 -19.26 -11.04 3.56
C ALA A 253 -20.72 -10.58 3.72
N ASP A 254 -21.16 -9.63 2.88
CA ASP A 254 -22.53 -9.14 2.80
C ASP A 254 -23.23 -9.36 1.45
N CYS A 255 -22.73 -10.32 0.66
CA CYS A 255 -23.34 -10.68 -0.62
C CYS A 255 -24.59 -11.57 -0.42
N GLU A 256 -25.79 -10.99 -0.41
CA GLU A 256 -27.05 -11.70 -0.14
C GLU A 256 -27.26 -12.94 -1.03
N TRP A 257 -26.88 -12.86 -2.30
CA TRP A 257 -26.95 -13.97 -3.26
C TRP A 257 -26.17 -15.21 -2.80
N LEU A 258 -24.99 -15.01 -2.20
CA LEU A 258 -24.17 -16.10 -1.67
C LEU A 258 -24.76 -16.63 -0.36
N LYS A 259 -25.29 -15.75 0.51
CA LYS A 259 -25.92 -16.11 1.78
C LYS A 259 -27.16 -17.00 1.60
N ASN A 260 -27.96 -16.74 0.56
CA ASN A 260 -29.19 -17.49 0.27
C ASN A 260 -28.97 -18.80 -0.53
N GLY A 261 -27.71 -19.16 -0.83
CA GLY A 261 -27.38 -20.37 -1.60
C GLY A 261 -27.65 -20.26 -3.11
N VAL A 262 -28.09 -19.09 -3.60
CA VAL A 262 -28.38 -18.81 -5.02
C VAL A 262 -27.22 -18.02 -5.61
N SER A 263 -26.04 -18.65 -5.67
CA SER A 263 -24.84 -18.08 -6.29
C SER A 263 -25.02 -18.02 -7.81
N PRO A 264 -25.05 -16.83 -8.45
CA PRO A 264 -25.34 -16.70 -9.87
C PRO A 264 -24.17 -17.20 -10.72
N ARG A 265 -24.49 -17.62 -11.94
CA ARG A 265 -23.54 -18.12 -12.93
C ARG A 265 -22.87 -16.94 -13.65
N VAL A 266 -21.62 -16.68 -13.31
CA VAL A 266 -20.79 -15.61 -13.89
C VAL A 266 -19.93 -16.17 -15.02
N MET A 267 -19.99 -15.50 -16.17
CA MET A 267 -19.17 -15.78 -17.35
C MET A 267 -18.23 -14.59 -17.58
N VAL A 268 -16.92 -14.83 -17.72
CA VAL A 268 -15.92 -13.77 -17.93
C VAL A 268 -15.29 -13.93 -19.31
N ILE A 269 -15.22 -12.84 -20.07
CA ILE A 269 -14.65 -12.81 -21.43
C ILE A 269 -13.90 -11.48 -21.64
N VAL A 270 -12.58 -11.50 -21.54
CA VAL A 270 -11.71 -10.31 -21.60
C VAL A 270 -10.52 -10.60 -22.53
N PRO A 271 -10.72 -10.55 -23.86
CA PRO A 271 -9.67 -10.84 -24.84
C PRO A 271 -8.46 -9.90 -24.70
N GLU A 272 -7.28 -10.49 -24.59
CA GLU A 272 -6.03 -9.79 -24.32
C GLU A 272 -5.14 -9.56 -25.55
N THR A 273 -4.40 -8.45 -25.49
CA THR A 273 -3.31 -8.11 -26.40
C THR A 273 -2.05 -7.65 -25.66
N HIS A 274 -0.89 -7.94 -26.25
CA HIS A 274 0.42 -7.49 -25.80
C HIS A 274 1.19 -7.01 -27.03
N ILE A 275 1.54 -5.72 -27.08
CA ILE A 275 2.24 -5.09 -28.23
C ILE A 275 1.55 -5.43 -29.56
N GLN A 276 0.23 -5.15 -29.64
CA GLN A 276 -0.66 -5.44 -30.78
C GLN A 276 -0.88 -6.92 -31.12
N GLN A 277 -0.10 -7.87 -30.59
CA GLN A 277 -0.32 -9.31 -30.74
C GLN A 277 -1.38 -9.80 -29.75
N SER A 278 -2.23 -10.77 -30.11
CA SER A 278 -3.22 -11.31 -29.16
C SER A 278 -2.60 -12.39 -28.27
N VAL A 279 -2.85 -12.31 -26.96
CA VAL A 279 -2.29 -13.27 -25.99
C VAL A 279 -3.06 -14.60 -26.07
N PRO A 280 -2.40 -15.76 -26.24
CA PRO A 280 -3.09 -17.05 -26.28
C PRO A 280 -3.77 -17.40 -24.96
N ASP A 281 -3.10 -17.13 -23.84
CA ASP A 281 -3.50 -17.37 -22.46
C ASP A 281 -3.72 -16.03 -21.72
N PRO A 282 -4.98 -15.53 -21.64
CA PRO A 282 -5.28 -14.23 -21.06
C PRO A 282 -5.13 -14.25 -19.53
N ALA A 283 -4.18 -13.46 -19.01
CA ALA A 283 -3.79 -13.47 -17.60
C ALA A 283 -4.73 -12.62 -16.71
N GLY A 284 -5.26 -11.52 -17.24
CA GLY A 284 -6.30 -10.72 -16.62
C GLY A 284 -7.64 -11.45 -16.59
N GLU A 285 -8.06 -12.10 -17.69
CA GLU A 285 -9.27 -12.95 -17.70
C GLU A 285 -9.15 -14.10 -16.67
N THR A 286 -7.98 -14.75 -16.62
CA THR A 286 -7.71 -15.85 -15.67
C THR A 286 -7.77 -15.37 -14.21
N GLU A 287 -7.17 -14.24 -13.86
CA GLU A 287 -7.28 -13.69 -12.50
C GLU A 287 -8.70 -13.23 -12.17
N MET A 288 -9.44 -12.66 -13.12
CA MET A 288 -10.84 -12.29 -12.90
C MET A 288 -11.70 -13.53 -12.58
N ILE A 289 -11.54 -14.62 -13.35
CA ILE A 289 -12.20 -15.91 -13.08
C ILE A 289 -11.81 -16.46 -11.70
N LYS A 290 -10.52 -16.37 -11.34
CA LYS A 290 -10.01 -16.81 -10.04
C LYS A 290 -10.65 -16.02 -8.89
N HIS A 291 -10.64 -14.69 -8.96
CA HIS A 291 -11.25 -13.81 -7.95
C HIS A 291 -12.76 -14.07 -7.79
N PHE A 292 -13.53 -14.19 -8.89
CA PHE A 292 -14.96 -14.53 -8.80
C PHE A 292 -15.21 -15.89 -8.13
N ARG A 293 -14.39 -16.91 -8.46
CA ARG A 293 -14.50 -18.25 -7.85
C ARG A 293 -14.09 -18.26 -6.38
N GLU A 294 -13.04 -17.52 -6.02
CA GLU A 294 -12.60 -17.33 -4.63
C GLU A 294 -13.66 -16.56 -3.82
N ALA A 295 -14.42 -15.68 -4.48
CA ALA A 295 -15.62 -15.05 -3.96
C ALA A 295 -16.90 -15.92 -4.04
N GLY A 296 -16.80 -17.23 -4.31
CA GLY A 296 -17.94 -18.16 -4.25
C GLY A 296 -18.96 -18.07 -5.41
N PHE A 297 -18.66 -17.33 -6.48
CA PHE A 297 -19.50 -17.28 -7.67
C PHE A 297 -19.35 -18.54 -8.52
N ASN A 298 -20.47 -19.03 -9.07
CA ASN A 298 -20.48 -20.16 -10.00
C ASN A 298 -19.90 -19.71 -11.35
N ILE A 299 -18.73 -20.24 -11.76
CA ILE A 299 -18.10 -19.87 -13.03
C ILE A 299 -18.67 -20.68 -14.19
N VAL A 300 -19.03 -20.01 -15.29
CA VAL A 300 -19.28 -20.63 -16.60
C VAL A 300 -17.98 -20.62 -17.40
N ASP A 301 -17.48 -21.80 -17.78
CA ASP A 301 -16.17 -21.95 -18.43
C ASP A 301 -16.16 -21.41 -19.87
N SER A 302 -15.39 -20.33 -20.09
CA SER A 302 -15.18 -19.70 -21.39
C SER A 302 -14.24 -20.48 -22.32
N ASN A 303 -13.51 -21.51 -21.85
CA ASN A 303 -12.52 -22.24 -22.66
C ASN A 303 -13.11 -22.98 -23.87
N SER A 304 -14.41 -23.28 -23.84
CA SER A 304 -15.17 -23.78 -25.00
C SER A 304 -15.14 -22.80 -26.19
N ILE A 305 -15.00 -21.50 -25.92
CA ILE A 305 -15.21 -20.40 -26.86
C ILE A 305 -13.88 -20.01 -27.54
N ARG A 306 -13.25 -20.99 -28.18
CA ARG A 306 -12.07 -20.73 -29.05
C ARG A 306 -12.40 -19.80 -30.23
N ASN A 307 -13.68 -19.65 -30.58
CA ASN A 307 -14.16 -18.65 -31.54
C ASN A 307 -14.16 -17.22 -30.94
N ARG A 308 -12.96 -16.66 -30.76
CA ARG A 308 -12.74 -15.24 -30.42
C ARG A 308 -13.41 -14.26 -31.40
N GLU A 309 -13.82 -14.72 -32.59
CA GLU A 309 -14.67 -13.95 -33.50
C GLU A 309 -16.06 -13.63 -32.95
N ILE A 310 -16.73 -14.57 -32.26
CA ILE A 310 -18.08 -14.35 -31.74
C ILE A 310 -18.05 -13.23 -30.70
N VAL A 311 -17.07 -13.30 -29.78
CA VAL A 311 -16.77 -12.25 -28.80
C VAL A 311 -16.51 -10.89 -29.49
N LYS A 312 -15.65 -10.85 -30.52
CA LYS A 312 -15.39 -9.62 -31.29
C LYS A 312 -16.62 -9.08 -32.04
N LYS A 313 -17.53 -9.94 -32.49
CA LYS A 313 -18.78 -9.58 -33.20
C LYS A 313 -19.92 -9.18 -32.25
N ALA A 314 -19.86 -9.61 -30.98
CA ALA A 314 -20.74 -9.20 -29.90
C ALA A 314 -20.28 -7.92 -29.19
N LYS A 315 -18.97 -7.60 -29.19
CA LYS A 315 -18.41 -6.41 -28.57
C LYS A 315 -19.08 -5.13 -29.10
N GLY A 316 -19.78 -4.41 -28.21
CA GLY A 316 -20.54 -3.19 -28.53
C GLY A 316 -22.02 -3.41 -28.84
N ASP A 317 -22.49 -4.65 -28.97
CA ASP A 317 -23.88 -5.00 -29.24
C ASP A 317 -24.45 -5.82 -28.08
N ILE A 318 -25.19 -5.14 -27.20
CA ILE A 318 -25.75 -5.71 -25.96
C ILE A 318 -26.64 -6.92 -26.25
N LYS A 319 -27.39 -6.94 -27.36
CA LYS A 319 -28.28 -8.06 -27.72
C LYS A 319 -27.49 -9.34 -27.97
N LYS A 320 -26.35 -9.25 -28.65
CA LYS A 320 -25.45 -10.40 -28.89
C LYS A 320 -24.75 -10.86 -27.61
N VAL A 321 -24.43 -9.93 -26.72
CA VAL A 321 -23.85 -10.23 -25.40
C VAL A 321 -24.85 -10.97 -24.51
N ILE A 322 -26.13 -10.57 -24.52
CA ILE A 322 -27.23 -11.27 -23.83
C ILE A 322 -27.43 -12.67 -24.44
N ALA A 323 -27.51 -12.78 -25.77
CA ALA A 323 -27.68 -14.06 -26.46
C ALA A 323 -26.54 -15.05 -26.14
N LEU A 324 -25.29 -14.57 -26.07
CA LEU A 324 -24.14 -15.38 -25.67
C LEU A 324 -24.22 -15.84 -24.20
N GLY A 325 -24.69 -14.97 -23.29
CA GLY A 325 -24.94 -15.37 -21.91
C GLY A 325 -26.02 -16.45 -21.79
N LEU A 326 -27.12 -16.31 -22.52
CA LEU A 326 -28.20 -17.30 -22.58
C LEU A 326 -27.74 -18.65 -23.14
N GLU A 327 -26.96 -18.64 -24.23
CA GLU A 327 -26.43 -19.85 -24.90
C GLU A 327 -25.61 -20.74 -23.95
N TYR A 328 -24.79 -20.13 -23.09
CA TYR A 328 -23.93 -20.84 -22.12
C TYR A 328 -24.54 -20.92 -20.71
N GLY A 329 -25.74 -20.38 -20.51
CA GLY A 329 -26.47 -20.39 -19.24
C GLY A 329 -25.84 -19.53 -18.14
N ALA A 330 -25.30 -18.37 -18.48
CA ALA A 330 -24.84 -17.37 -17.52
C ALA A 330 -25.98 -16.45 -17.07
N ASP A 331 -25.99 -16.09 -15.79
CA ASP A 331 -26.89 -15.06 -15.23
C ASP A 331 -26.27 -13.66 -15.37
N ILE A 332 -24.92 -13.60 -15.34
CA ILE A 332 -24.12 -12.40 -15.54
C ILE A 332 -22.98 -12.69 -16.50
N ILE A 333 -22.76 -11.80 -17.47
CA ILE A 333 -21.57 -11.81 -18.32
C ILE A 333 -20.72 -10.56 -18.06
N VAL A 334 -19.43 -10.79 -17.84
CA VAL A 334 -18.39 -9.77 -17.70
C VAL A 334 -17.60 -9.74 -18.99
N ILE A 335 -17.95 -8.83 -19.90
CA ILE A 335 -17.33 -8.72 -21.23
C ILE A 335 -16.46 -7.46 -21.33
N GLY A 336 -15.28 -7.58 -21.92
CA GLY A 336 -14.32 -6.48 -21.97
C GLY A 336 -13.27 -6.56 -23.07
N GLU A 337 -12.17 -5.86 -22.84
CA GLU A 337 -10.91 -6.02 -23.56
C GLU A 337 -9.73 -5.62 -22.66
N ALA A 338 -8.54 -6.14 -22.97
CA ALA A 338 -7.34 -5.77 -22.26
C ALA A 338 -6.14 -5.66 -23.18
N PHE A 339 -5.24 -4.73 -22.84
CA PHE A 339 -3.99 -4.54 -23.55
C PHE A 339 -2.83 -4.29 -22.60
N SER A 340 -1.64 -4.71 -23.01
CA SER A 340 -0.38 -4.31 -22.37
C SER A 340 0.65 -3.86 -23.39
N HIS A 341 1.47 -2.90 -23.00
CA HIS A 341 2.55 -2.36 -23.81
C HIS A 341 3.82 -2.19 -22.96
N GLU A 342 4.97 -2.28 -23.62
CA GLU A 342 6.25 -1.91 -23.03
C GLU A 342 6.29 -0.42 -22.70
N VAL A 343 6.86 -0.08 -21.54
CA VAL A 343 7.20 1.29 -21.15
C VAL A 343 8.71 1.53 -21.29
N GLY A 344 9.50 0.45 -21.30
CA GLY A 344 10.96 0.46 -21.41
C GLY A 344 11.59 -0.44 -20.34
N ARG A 345 12.86 -0.18 -20.01
CA ARG A 345 13.54 -0.85 -18.89
C ARG A 345 13.57 0.03 -17.65
N GLY A 346 13.33 -0.57 -16.49
CA GLY A 346 13.45 0.08 -15.19
C GLY A 346 14.92 0.25 -14.78
N SER A 347 15.15 0.98 -13.68
CA SER A 347 16.50 1.18 -13.11
C SER A 347 17.17 -0.11 -12.61
N SER A 348 16.41 -1.20 -12.47
CA SER A 348 16.90 -2.56 -12.23
C SER A 348 17.48 -3.26 -13.47
N GLY A 349 17.32 -2.68 -14.67
CA GLY A 349 17.60 -3.32 -15.95
C GLY A 349 16.49 -4.26 -16.45
N LEU A 350 15.50 -4.56 -15.61
CA LEU A 350 14.33 -5.38 -15.96
C LEU A 350 13.39 -4.63 -16.91
N GLN A 351 12.68 -5.38 -17.74
CA GLN A 351 11.65 -4.85 -18.63
C GLN A 351 10.39 -4.47 -17.83
N VAL A 352 9.81 -3.32 -18.16
CA VAL A 352 8.61 -2.77 -17.51
C VAL A 352 7.50 -2.66 -18.53
N CYS A 353 6.35 -3.26 -18.21
CA CYS A 353 5.14 -3.21 -19.02
C CYS A 353 3.99 -2.60 -18.21
N ARG A 354 3.10 -1.89 -18.89
CA ARG A 354 1.87 -1.32 -18.30
C ARG A 354 0.65 -1.87 -19.02
N ALA A 355 -0.39 -2.19 -18.26
CA ALA A 355 -1.64 -2.73 -18.76
C ALA A 355 -2.82 -1.77 -18.55
N ARG A 356 -3.87 -1.97 -19.34
CA ARG A 356 -5.24 -1.55 -19.06
C ARG A 356 -6.16 -2.75 -19.27
N VAL A 357 -7.10 -2.95 -18.36
CA VAL A 357 -8.18 -3.93 -18.48
C VAL A 357 -9.47 -3.13 -18.36
N GLU A 358 -10.34 -3.17 -19.37
CA GLU A 358 -11.67 -2.55 -19.36
C GLU A 358 -12.74 -3.62 -19.53
N ALA A 359 -13.84 -3.53 -18.78
CA ALA A 359 -14.96 -4.45 -18.96
C ALA A 359 -16.29 -3.87 -18.46
N LYS A 360 -17.38 -4.60 -18.74
CA LYS A 360 -18.73 -4.34 -18.25
C LYS A 360 -19.34 -5.63 -17.71
N ALA A 361 -19.86 -5.60 -16.50
CA ALA A 361 -20.72 -6.64 -15.94
C ALA A 361 -22.16 -6.36 -16.37
N ILE A 362 -22.81 -7.32 -17.03
CA ILE A 362 -24.15 -7.21 -17.60
C ILE A 362 -25.01 -8.38 -17.10
N ARG A 363 -26.18 -8.08 -16.54
CA ARG A 363 -27.18 -9.08 -16.13
C ARG A 363 -27.93 -9.58 -17.37
N ILE A 364 -28.06 -10.90 -17.52
CA ILE A 364 -28.56 -11.52 -18.75
C ILE A 364 -30.09 -11.43 -18.89
N ASN A 365 -30.85 -11.60 -17.81
CA ASN A 365 -32.33 -11.64 -17.88
C ASN A 365 -32.97 -10.32 -18.35
N ASN A 366 -32.34 -9.17 -18.06
CA ASN A 366 -32.88 -7.85 -18.37
C ASN A 366 -31.93 -6.95 -19.18
N GLY A 367 -30.70 -7.38 -19.48
CA GLY A 367 -29.71 -6.60 -20.22
C GLY A 367 -29.07 -5.43 -19.43
N GLN A 368 -29.31 -5.33 -18.13
CA GLN A 368 -28.84 -4.24 -17.29
C GLN A 368 -27.31 -4.28 -17.13
N ILE A 369 -26.64 -3.17 -17.43
CA ILE A 369 -25.23 -2.97 -17.06
C ILE A 369 -25.18 -2.77 -15.54
N ILE A 370 -24.71 -3.78 -14.82
CA ILE A 370 -24.49 -3.73 -13.37
C ILE A 370 -23.38 -2.71 -13.07
N ALA A 371 -22.25 -2.84 -13.79
CA ALA A 371 -21.10 -1.99 -13.62
C ALA A 371 -20.23 -1.94 -14.88
N ALA A 372 -19.49 -0.85 -15.06
CA ALA A 372 -18.45 -0.70 -16.06
C ALA A 372 -17.30 0.12 -15.47
N ASP A 373 -16.06 -0.31 -15.68
CA ASP A 373 -14.84 0.41 -15.27
C ASP A 373 -13.62 -0.13 -16.04
N GLY A 374 -12.46 0.52 -15.90
CA GLY A 374 -11.19 0.03 -16.42
C GLY A 374 -9.99 0.34 -15.53
N LYS A 375 -9.33 -0.71 -15.03
CA LYS A 375 -8.18 -0.64 -14.13
C LYS A 375 -6.83 -0.62 -14.87
N HIS A 376 -5.78 -0.25 -14.14
CA HIS A 376 -4.42 -0.10 -14.64
C HIS A 376 -3.41 -0.63 -13.63
N ALA A 377 -2.45 -1.44 -14.10
CA ALA A 377 -1.30 -1.86 -13.31
C ALA A 377 -0.03 -1.89 -14.17
N SER A 378 1.12 -2.05 -13.50
CA SER A 378 2.43 -2.19 -14.12
C SER A 378 3.13 -3.44 -13.58
N GLY A 379 3.74 -4.21 -14.47
CA GLY A 379 4.53 -5.40 -14.14
C GLY A 379 5.99 -5.20 -14.52
N GLN A 380 6.88 -5.89 -13.81
CA GLN A 380 8.32 -5.88 -14.09
C GLN A 380 8.86 -7.32 -14.09
N ASP A 381 9.72 -7.63 -15.06
CA ASP A 381 10.33 -8.95 -15.22
C ASP A 381 11.57 -8.88 -16.12
N ALA A 382 12.34 -9.97 -16.23
CA ALA A 382 13.39 -10.07 -17.25
C ALA A 382 12.79 -10.16 -18.68
N SER A 383 11.58 -10.72 -18.82
CA SER A 383 10.87 -10.85 -20.10
C SER A 383 9.69 -9.88 -20.23
N SER A 384 9.60 -9.19 -21.37
CA SER A 384 8.47 -8.30 -21.70
C SER A 384 7.11 -8.97 -21.59
N LEU A 385 7.01 -10.22 -22.07
CA LEU A 385 5.77 -11.00 -22.05
C LEU A 385 5.34 -11.32 -20.61
N ILE A 386 6.28 -11.63 -19.72
CA ILE A 386 5.99 -11.94 -18.31
C ILE A 386 5.66 -10.66 -17.54
N ALA A 387 6.38 -9.55 -17.80
CA ALA A 387 6.03 -8.24 -17.27
C ALA A 387 4.63 -7.78 -17.73
N GLY A 388 4.26 -8.05 -18.99
CA GLY A 388 2.94 -7.78 -19.56
C GLY A 388 1.85 -8.60 -18.88
N LYS A 389 2.04 -9.93 -18.76
CA LYS A 389 1.11 -10.82 -18.06
C LYS A 389 0.94 -10.46 -16.58
N LYS A 390 2.02 -10.13 -15.87
CA LYS A 390 1.95 -9.60 -14.49
C LYS A 390 1.11 -8.32 -14.41
N ALA A 391 1.30 -7.38 -15.34
CA ALA A 391 0.50 -6.16 -15.40
C ALA A 391 -0.99 -6.44 -15.68
N LEU A 392 -1.29 -7.37 -16.59
CA LEU A 392 -2.65 -7.77 -16.96
C LEU A 392 -3.35 -8.49 -15.81
N ALA A 393 -2.69 -9.45 -15.17
CA ALA A 393 -3.15 -10.16 -13.98
C ALA A 393 -3.53 -9.18 -12.83
N THR A 394 -2.62 -8.27 -12.46
CA THR A 394 -2.88 -7.30 -11.38
C THR A 394 -4.01 -6.33 -11.71
N ALA A 395 -4.14 -5.89 -12.97
CA ALA A 395 -5.27 -5.04 -13.38
C ALA A 395 -6.58 -5.82 -13.49
N GLY A 396 -6.54 -7.11 -13.82
CA GLY A 396 -7.68 -8.03 -13.85
C GLY A 396 -8.27 -8.24 -12.46
N GLY A 397 -7.44 -8.64 -11.48
CA GLY A 397 -7.87 -8.80 -10.08
C GLY A 397 -8.57 -7.54 -9.53
N GLN A 398 -7.93 -6.38 -9.66
CA GLN A 398 -8.50 -5.09 -9.25
C GLN A 398 -9.86 -4.75 -9.91
N LEU A 399 -10.13 -5.28 -11.10
CA LEU A 399 -11.40 -5.08 -11.80
C LEU A 399 -12.44 -6.15 -11.38
N ALA A 400 -11.99 -7.37 -11.08
CA ALA A 400 -12.81 -8.40 -10.48
C ALA A 400 -13.34 -7.97 -9.11
N ASP A 401 -12.48 -7.51 -8.21
CA ASP A 401 -12.85 -7.08 -6.86
C ASP A 401 -13.92 -5.98 -6.90
N TYR A 402 -13.73 -5.00 -7.80
CA TYR A 402 -14.71 -3.96 -8.09
C TYR A 402 -16.05 -4.51 -8.59
N PHE A 403 -16.05 -5.47 -9.53
CA PHE A 403 -17.30 -6.06 -10.00
C PHE A 403 -17.97 -6.94 -8.96
N ILE A 404 -17.22 -7.73 -8.20
CA ILE A 404 -17.76 -8.56 -7.11
C ILE A 404 -18.49 -7.64 -6.11
N GLN A 405 -17.85 -6.55 -5.68
CA GLN A 405 -18.48 -5.52 -4.85
C GLN A 405 -19.78 -4.99 -5.50
N ARG A 406 -19.72 -4.49 -6.74
CA ARG A 406 -20.91 -3.91 -7.42
C ARG A 406 -22.04 -4.92 -7.65
N ILE A 407 -21.69 -6.18 -7.89
CA ILE A 407 -22.64 -7.29 -8.07
C ILE A 407 -23.33 -7.62 -6.75
N CYS A 408 -22.59 -7.67 -5.64
CA CYS A 408 -23.17 -7.87 -4.31
C CYS A 408 -24.03 -6.67 -3.85
N GLU A 409 -23.57 -5.43 -4.10
CA GLU A 409 -24.34 -4.20 -3.84
C GLU A 409 -25.68 -4.16 -4.59
N GLN A 410 -25.70 -4.57 -5.88
CA GLN A 410 -26.95 -4.64 -6.66
C GLN A 410 -27.73 -5.94 -6.42
N GLY A 411 -27.13 -6.98 -5.87
CA GLY A 411 -27.84 -8.22 -5.53
C GLY A 411 -28.87 -8.03 -4.43
N ALA A 412 -28.55 -7.18 -3.45
CA ALA A 412 -29.49 -6.73 -2.41
C ALA A 412 -30.64 -5.85 -2.96
N ALA A 413 -30.59 -5.42 -4.24
CA ALA A 413 -31.69 -4.68 -4.86
C ALA A 413 -32.87 -5.58 -5.30
N ASP A 414 -32.67 -6.90 -5.38
CA ASP A 414 -33.75 -7.88 -5.62
C ASP A 414 -34.36 -8.42 -4.32
N SER A 415 -33.88 -7.98 -3.15
CA SER A 415 -34.51 -8.24 -1.85
C SER A 415 -35.97 -7.76 -1.84
N PRO A 416 -36.92 -8.49 -1.21
CA PRO A 416 -38.32 -8.10 -1.15
C PRO A 416 -38.58 -6.78 -0.40
N GLU A 417 -37.59 -6.24 0.32
CA GLU A 417 -37.68 -4.94 1.00
C GLU A 417 -37.17 -3.77 0.14
N THR A 418 -36.34 -4.02 -0.88
CA THR A 418 -35.70 -2.94 -1.66
C THR A 418 -36.64 -2.37 -2.72
N VAL A 419 -36.83 -1.04 -2.71
CA VAL A 419 -37.79 -0.35 -3.58
C VAL A 419 -37.12 0.22 -4.82
N GLN A 420 -37.15 -0.54 -5.92
CA GLN A 420 -36.61 -0.15 -7.24
C GLN A 420 -37.64 0.54 -8.13
N THR A 421 -37.24 0.95 -9.35
CA THR A 421 -38.13 1.55 -10.37
C THR A 421 -37.85 0.94 -11.74
N SER A 422 -38.89 0.44 -12.40
CA SER A 422 -38.81 -0.30 -13.66
C SER A 422 -39.73 0.32 -14.73
N GLU A 423 -39.37 0.20 -16.01
CA GLU A 423 -40.15 0.74 -17.13
C GLU A 423 -40.88 -0.35 -17.92
N ILE A 424 -42.19 -0.18 -18.09
CA ILE A 424 -43.08 -1.09 -18.82
C ILE A 424 -43.73 -0.32 -19.95
N LEU A 425 -43.49 -0.76 -21.19
CA LEU A 425 -44.17 -0.29 -22.38
C LEU A 425 -45.35 -1.21 -22.69
N ILE A 426 -46.51 -0.63 -22.97
CA ILE A 426 -47.74 -1.38 -23.26
C ILE A 426 -48.34 -0.85 -24.56
N LEU A 427 -48.42 -1.74 -25.54
CA LEU A 427 -48.79 -1.48 -26.93
C LEU A 427 -50.27 -1.84 -27.20
N ASN A 428 -50.78 -1.36 -28.33
CA ASN A 428 -52.09 -1.70 -28.89
C ASN A 428 -53.29 -1.43 -27.96
N ILE A 429 -53.21 -0.43 -27.06
CA ILE A 429 -54.31 -0.14 -26.13
C ILE A 429 -55.41 0.63 -26.89
N PRO A 430 -56.63 0.10 -27.07
CA PRO A 430 -57.61 0.66 -28.00
C PRO A 430 -58.31 1.95 -27.52
N ASN A 431 -58.07 2.43 -26.29
CA ASN A 431 -58.53 3.73 -25.82
C ASN A 431 -57.85 4.19 -24.52
N PHE A 432 -57.79 5.52 -24.33
CA PHE A 432 -57.25 6.15 -23.11
C PHE A 432 -57.96 5.77 -21.79
N MET A 433 -59.23 5.34 -21.84
CA MET A 433 -59.93 4.87 -20.63
C MET A 433 -59.38 3.53 -20.12
N GLN A 434 -58.98 2.62 -21.02
CA GLN A 434 -58.24 1.42 -20.64
C GLN A 434 -56.82 1.75 -20.14
N VAL A 435 -56.15 2.76 -20.69
CA VAL A 435 -54.86 3.29 -20.16
C VAL A 435 -55.01 3.85 -18.73
N ARG A 436 -56.20 4.31 -18.31
CA ARG A 436 -56.50 4.65 -16.91
C ARG A 436 -56.72 3.41 -16.05
N LYS A 437 -57.63 2.51 -16.45
CA LYS A 437 -57.88 1.24 -15.73
C LYS A 437 -56.60 0.45 -15.46
N LEU A 438 -55.66 0.44 -16.41
CA LEU A 438 -54.37 -0.23 -16.28
C LEU A 438 -53.42 0.48 -15.31
N GLU A 439 -53.41 1.81 -15.30
CA GLU A 439 -52.68 2.60 -14.30
C GLU A 439 -53.20 2.33 -12.89
N ASP A 440 -54.53 2.34 -12.71
CA ASP A 440 -55.19 2.13 -11.43
C ASP A 440 -55.00 0.69 -10.94
N PHE A 441 -55.03 -0.29 -11.85
CA PHE A 441 -54.68 -1.67 -11.53
C PHE A 441 -53.22 -1.80 -11.03
N ILE A 442 -52.24 -1.27 -11.78
CA ILE A 442 -50.82 -1.35 -11.39
C ILE A 442 -50.57 -0.65 -10.06
N LYS A 443 -51.18 0.53 -9.81
CA LYS A 443 -51.09 1.24 -8.52
C LYS A 443 -51.62 0.45 -7.33
N ASN A 444 -52.58 -0.45 -7.54
CA ASN A 444 -53.22 -1.23 -6.48
C ASN A 444 -52.51 -2.58 -6.19
N LEU A 445 -51.44 -2.91 -6.92
CA LEU A 445 -50.58 -4.05 -6.58
C LEU A 445 -49.82 -3.76 -5.27
N SER A 446 -49.88 -4.67 -4.29
CA SER A 446 -49.34 -4.46 -2.93
C SER A 446 -47.83 -4.13 -2.88
N MET A 447 -47.07 -4.62 -3.85
CA MET A 447 -45.64 -4.33 -4.02
C MET A 447 -45.34 -2.95 -4.60
N VAL A 448 -46.28 -2.33 -5.31
CA VAL A 448 -46.11 -1.03 -5.98
C VAL A 448 -46.22 0.10 -4.96
N LYS A 449 -45.28 1.04 -5.02
CA LYS A 449 -45.14 2.22 -4.15
C LYS A 449 -45.34 3.53 -4.91
N GLY A 450 -45.46 3.49 -6.23
CA GLY A 450 -45.80 4.63 -7.08
C GLY A 450 -45.80 4.27 -8.56
N VAL A 451 -46.56 5.01 -9.37
CA VAL A 451 -46.63 4.85 -10.83
C VAL A 451 -46.65 6.23 -11.46
N SER A 452 -45.78 6.46 -12.45
CA SER A 452 -45.95 7.54 -13.43
C SER A 452 -46.25 6.92 -14.80
N LYS A 453 -46.85 7.70 -15.72
CA LYS A 453 -47.04 7.26 -17.11
C LYS A 453 -46.89 8.38 -18.12
N ASN A 454 -46.39 8.03 -19.28
CA ASN A 454 -46.45 8.82 -20.51
C ASN A 454 -47.29 8.04 -21.54
N VAL A 455 -48.12 8.72 -22.33
CA VAL A 455 -49.06 8.09 -23.27
C VAL A 455 -48.98 8.79 -24.62
N THR A 456 -48.78 8.01 -25.67
CA THR A 456 -48.63 8.47 -27.06
C THR A 456 -49.59 7.71 -27.96
N SER A 457 -50.39 8.41 -28.76
CA SER A 457 -51.23 7.82 -29.81
C SER A 457 -50.40 7.44 -31.05
N SER A 458 -50.67 6.29 -31.64
CA SER A 458 -50.02 5.76 -32.84
C SER A 458 -51.07 5.26 -33.82
N GLY A 459 -51.69 6.20 -34.55
CA GLY A 459 -52.96 5.94 -35.25
C GLY A 459 -54.11 5.88 -34.24
N ASP A 460 -55.03 4.93 -34.43
CA ASP A 460 -56.19 4.73 -33.54
C ASP A 460 -55.83 4.02 -32.22
N GLU A 461 -54.62 3.46 -32.11
CA GLU A 461 -54.12 2.78 -30.91
C GLU A 461 -53.31 3.70 -29.99
N PHE A 462 -53.35 3.43 -28.68
CA PHE A 462 -52.55 4.10 -27.66
C PHE A 462 -51.39 3.22 -27.20
N VAL A 463 -50.20 3.82 -27.14
CA VAL A 463 -49.00 3.25 -26.51
C VAL A 463 -48.79 3.96 -25.17
N ALA A 464 -48.66 3.19 -24.09
CA ALA A 464 -48.44 3.71 -22.74
C ALA A 464 -47.10 3.22 -22.17
N ARG A 465 -46.26 4.15 -21.72
CA ARG A 465 -45.00 3.91 -21.03
C ARG A 465 -45.19 4.21 -19.54
N PHE A 466 -45.22 3.16 -18.72
CA PHE A 466 -45.33 3.25 -17.27
C PHE A 466 -43.94 3.18 -16.63
N GLN A 467 -43.66 4.05 -15.67
CA GLN A 467 -42.53 3.90 -14.76
C GLN A 467 -43.10 3.53 -13.40
N VAL A 468 -42.85 2.30 -12.99
CA VAL A 468 -43.43 1.67 -11.81
C VAL A 468 -42.36 1.60 -10.73
N LYS A 469 -42.58 2.26 -9.60
CA LYS A 469 -41.75 2.13 -8.39
C LYS A 469 -42.34 1.03 -7.53
N HIS A 470 -41.58 -0.03 -7.24
CA HIS A 470 -42.08 -1.26 -6.61
C HIS A 470 -41.00 -1.94 -5.75
N ALA A 471 -41.41 -2.91 -4.92
CA ALA A 471 -40.52 -3.72 -4.09
C ALA A 471 -40.47 -5.18 -4.58
N GLY A 472 -39.30 -5.80 -4.51
CA GLY A 472 -39.04 -7.13 -5.10
C GLY A 472 -38.59 -7.06 -6.56
N SER A 473 -38.47 -8.21 -7.23
CA SER A 473 -37.89 -8.31 -8.57
C SER A 473 -38.87 -7.96 -9.69
N MET A 474 -38.33 -7.62 -10.86
CA MET A 474 -39.13 -7.37 -12.07
C MET A 474 -39.99 -8.59 -12.45
N ASP A 475 -39.46 -9.82 -12.28
CA ASP A 475 -40.21 -11.04 -12.55
C ASP A 475 -41.47 -11.12 -11.67
N THR A 476 -41.36 -10.81 -10.38
CA THR A 476 -42.52 -10.81 -9.47
C THR A 476 -43.54 -9.71 -9.77
N LEU A 477 -43.11 -8.53 -10.24
CA LEU A 477 -44.02 -7.49 -10.72
C LEU A 477 -44.75 -7.94 -12.00
N MET A 478 -44.04 -8.56 -12.94
CA MET A 478 -44.62 -9.03 -14.19
C MET A 478 -45.58 -10.21 -13.98
N ASP A 479 -45.28 -11.12 -13.06
CA ASP A 479 -46.20 -12.18 -12.64
C ASP A 479 -47.48 -11.58 -12.03
N ALA A 480 -47.36 -10.54 -11.18
CA ALA A 480 -48.51 -9.85 -10.59
C ALA A 480 -49.36 -9.10 -11.64
N ILE A 481 -48.74 -8.58 -12.70
CA ILE A 481 -49.45 -7.92 -13.81
C ILE A 481 -50.13 -8.94 -14.74
N LEU A 482 -49.43 -10.00 -15.14
CA LEU A 482 -49.92 -11.00 -16.11
C LEU A 482 -50.94 -11.98 -15.51
N ARG A 483 -50.83 -12.31 -14.22
CA ARG A 483 -51.84 -13.10 -13.50
C ARG A 483 -53.02 -12.24 -13.01
N GLY A 484 -52.89 -10.92 -13.08
CA GLY A 484 -53.91 -9.98 -12.65
C GLY A 484 -55.14 -9.98 -13.55
N GLN A 485 -56.33 -9.86 -12.95
CA GLN A 485 -57.58 -9.61 -13.68
C GLN A 485 -57.63 -8.15 -14.17
N THR A 486 -56.78 -7.83 -15.12
CA THR A 486 -56.83 -6.59 -15.91
C THR A 486 -58.03 -6.61 -16.85
N SER A 487 -58.57 -5.45 -17.21
CA SER A 487 -59.75 -5.36 -18.10
C SER A 487 -59.42 -5.52 -19.59
N MET A 488 -58.32 -6.22 -19.88
CA MET A 488 -57.67 -6.44 -21.17
C MET A 488 -56.85 -7.72 -21.03
N LYS A 489 -56.68 -8.48 -22.10
CA LYS A 489 -55.70 -9.57 -22.13
C LYS A 489 -54.34 -8.98 -22.50
N LEU A 490 -53.30 -9.34 -21.75
CA LEU A 490 -51.94 -8.81 -21.92
C LEU A 490 -51.00 -9.95 -22.30
N GLU A 491 -50.28 -9.79 -23.41
CA GLU A 491 -49.26 -10.71 -23.85
C GLU A 491 -47.87 -10.07 -23.80
N LEU A 492 -46.91 -10.82 -23.26
CA LEU A 492 -45.50 -10.44 -23.24
C LEU A 492 -44.92 -10.57 -24.65
N LYS A 493 -44.54 -9.44 -25.25
CA LYS A 493 -43.92 -9.39 -26.59
C LYS A 493 -42.41 -9.23 -26.53
N ASN A 494 -41.89 -8.59 -25.47
CA ASN A 494 -40.45 -8.46 -25.24
C ASN A 494 -40.12 -8.39 -23.74
N TYR A 495 -39.05 -9.05 -23.33
CA TYR A 495 -38.54 -9.09 -21.95
C TYR A 495 -37.01 -9.17 -21.99
N GLY A 496 -36.36 -8.00 -21.89
CA GLY A 496 -34.91 -7.86 -22.12
C GLY A 496 -34.52 -6.44 -22.54
N ASP A 497 -33.24 -6.20 -22.83
CA ASP A 497 -32.72 -4.91 -23.33
C ASP A 497 -33.11 -3.65 -22.51
N GLY A 498 -33.28 -3.79 -21.19
CA GLY A 498 -33.67 -2.72 -20.28
C GLY A 498 -35.13 -2.25 -20.43
N LYS A 499 -35.97 -3.02 -21.13
CA LYS A 499 -37.39 -2.71 -21.36
C LYS A 499 -38.25 -3.96 -21.14
N THR A 500 -39.51 -3.76 -20.82
CA THR A 500 -40.52 -4.81 -20.89
C THR A 500 -41.66 -4.31 -21.76
N GLU A 501 -42.01 -5.07 -22.79
CA GLU A 501 -43.00 -4.67 -23.80
C GLU A 501 -44.14 -5.69 -23.79
N LEU A 502 -45.29 -5.23 -23.28
CA LEU A 502 -46.57 -5.93 -23.37
C LEU A 502 -47.34 -5.41 -24.59
N ALA A 503 -48.22 -6.23 -25.15
CA ALA A 503 -49.28 -5.75 -26.02
C ALA A 503 -50.64 -6.22 -25.49
N VAL A 504 -51.66 -5.40 -25.69
CA VAL A 504 -53.05 -5.84 -25.55
C VAL A 504 -53.37 -6.80 -26.69
N THR A 505 -54.05 -7.91 -26.39
CA THR A 505 -54.64 -8.80 -27.40
C THR A 505 -56.13 -8.99 -27.16
N GLU A 506 -56.83 -9.47 -28.20
CA GLU A 506 -58.25 -9.83 -28.16
C GLU A 506 -58.49 -11.16 -27.41
#